data_AF-A0A6A3GGK2-F1
#
_entry.id   AF-A0A6A3GGK2-F1
#
_cell.length_a   1.000
_cell.length_b   1.000
_cell.length_c   1.000
_cell.angle_alpha   90.00
_cell.angle_beta   90.00
_cell.angle_gamma   90.00
#
_symmetry.space_group_name_H-M   'P 1'
#
loop_
_entity.id
_entity.type
_entity.pdbx_description
1 polymer ?
#
loop_
_entity_poly.entity_id
_entity_poly.type
_entity_poly.pdbx_seq_one_letter_code
_entity_poly.pdbx_strand_id
1 'polypeptide(L)' 'MENVDVTRDMLLLIVYIVGFQAIFAFILWKFHTGRR' A
#
# COMPACT_ATOMS: atom_id res chain seq x y z
N MET A 1 -14.00 -25.07 10.90
CA MET A 1 -12.98 -24.03 10.65
C MET A 1 -12.97 -23.79 9.16
N GLU A 2 -13.31 -22.57 8.73
CA GLU A 2 -13.35 -22.20 7.31
C GLU A 2 -11.95 -22.37 6.69
N ASN A 3 -11.88 -22.82 5.44
CA ASN A 3 -10.63 -23.05 4.73
C ASN A 3 -10.06 -21.70 4.28
N VAL A 4 -9.57 -20.92 5.26
CA VAL A 4 -9.01 -19.59 5.06
C VAL A 4 -7.54 -19.76 4.72
N ASP A 5 -7.16 -19.33 3.51
CA ASP A 5 -5.75 -19.30 3.10
C ASP A 5 -5.09 -18.04 3.67
N VAL A 6 -4.69 -18.16 4.94
CA VAL A 6 -4.02 -17.10 5.70
C VAL A 6 -2.82 -16.52 4.94
N THR A 7 -2.09 -17.34 4.19
CA THR A 7 -0.92 -16.88 3.43
C THR A 7 -1.35 -15.95 2.31
N ARG A 8 -2.37 -16.33 1.54
CA ARG A 8 -2.94 -15.50 0.48
C ARG A 8 -3.52 -14.20 1.02
N ASP A 9 -4.27 -14.27 2.13
CA ASP A 9 -4.88 -13.08 2.73
C ASP A 9 -3.84 -12.10 3.27
N MET A 10 -2.78 -12.61 3.90
CA MET A 10 -1.67 -11.79 4.38
C MET A 10 -0.86 -11.18 3.23
N LEU A 11 -0.66 -11.91 2.13
CA LEU A 11 -0.02 -11.37 0.92
C LEU A 11 -0.87 -10.25 0.30
N LEU A 12 -2.19 -10.43 0.20
CA LEU A 12 -3.09 -9.38 -0.29
C LEU A 12 -3.01 -8.14 0.61
N LEU A 13 -3.04 -8.32 1.93
CA LEU A 13 -2.91 -7.23 2.89
C LEU A 13 -1.59 -6.46 2.70
N ILE A 14 -0.46 -7.16 2.55
CA ILE A 14 0.86 -6.54 2.32
C ILE A 14 0.86 -5.74 1.02
N VAL A 15 0.33 -6.30 -0.07
CA VAL A 15 0.25 -5.60 -1.36
C VAL A 15 -0.57 -4.31 -1.24
N TYR A 16 -1.71 -4.35 -0.54
CA TYR A 16 -2.51 -3.16 -0.28
C TYR A 16 -1.75 -2.12 0.55
N ILE A 17 -1.08 -2.54 1.63
CA ILE A 17 -0.30 -1.65 2.49
C ILE A 17 0.84 -0.97 1.73
N VAL A 18 1.60 -1.73 0.94
CA VAL A 18 2.72 -1.19 0.16
C VAL A 18 2.21 -0.29 -0.96
N GLY A 19 1.15 -0.69 -1.67
CA GLY A 19 0.53 0.09 -2.74
C GLY A 19 0.00 1.44 -2.23
N PHE A 20 -0.73 1.44 -1.11
CA PHE A 20 -1.21 2.66 -0.47
C PHE A 20 -0.06 3.58 -0.08
N GLN A 21 0.95 3.06 0.61
CA GLN A 21 2.11 3.87 1.03
C GLN A 21 2.86 4.47 -0.17
N ALA A 22 3.06 3.68 -1.23
CA ALA A 22 3.73 4.16 -2.45
C ALA A 22 2.94 5.28 -3.14
N ILE A 23 1.61 5.15 -3.24
CA ILE A 23 0.73 6.19 -3.82
C ILE A 23 0.83 7.49 -3.02
N PHE A 24 0.69 7.42 -1.69
CA PHE A 24 0.79 8.61 -0.84
C PHE A 24 2.19 9.22 -0.87
N ALA A 25 3.25 8.41 -0.82
CA ALA A 25 4.62 8.88 -0.95
C ALA A 25 4.85 9.58 -2.29
N PHE A 26 4.32 9.04 -3.38
CA PHE A 26 4.41 9.64 -4.71
C PHE A 26 3.64 10.97 -4.80
N ILE A 27 2.40 11.01 -4.29
CA ILE A 27 1.59 12.24 -4.23
C ILE A 27 2.32 13.31 -3.41
N LEU A 28 2.77 12.98 -2.19
CA LEU A 28 3.52 13.90 -1.35
C LEU A 28 4.80 14.35 -2.05
N TRP A 29 5.59 13.45 -2.62
CA TRP A 29 6.80 13.82 -3.35
C TRP A 29 6.50 14.80 -4.51
N LYS A 30 5.47 14.52 -5.32
CA LYS A 30 5.10 15.33 -6.49
C LYS A 30 4.58 16.72 -6.11
N PHE A 31 3.77 16.83 -5.05
CA PHE A 31 3.09 18.08 -4.68
C PHE A 31 3.79 18.86 -3.55
N HIS A 32 4.63 18.22 -2.74
CA HIS A 32 5.36 18.85 -1.63
C HIS A 32 6.71 19.40 -2.07
N THR A 33 7.45 18.71 -2.95
CA THR A 33 8.80 19.11 -3.37
C THR A 33 8.80 20.20 -4.45
N GLY A 34 7.64 20.54 -5.02
CA GLY A 34 7.51 21.37 -6.21
C GLY A 34 6.80 22.70 -6.05
N ARG A 35 6.51 23.18 -4.83
CA ARG A 35 5.86 24.48 -4.63
C ARG A 35 6.51 25.28 -3.51
N ARG A 36 7.63 25.93 -3.85
CA ARG A 36 7.83 27.34 -3.51
C ARG A 36 7.42 28.15 -4.73
#